data_AF-Q5R0V8-F1
#
_entry.id   AF-Q5R0V8-F1
#
_cell.length_a   1.000
_cell.length_b   1.000
_cell.length_c   1.000
_cell.angle_alpha   90.00
_cell.angle_beta   90.00
_cell.angle_gamma   90.00
#
_symmetry.space_group_name_H-M   'P 1'
#
loop_
_entity.id
_entity.type
_entity.pdbx_description
1 polymer ?
#
loop_
_entity_poly.entity_id
_entity_poly.type
_entity_poly.pdbx_seq_one_letter_code
_entity_poly.pdbx_strand_id
1 'polypeptide(L)'
;MAKIGRNEPCPCGSGKKYKRCCMSGVGKQQADFVDSIEQMLAMNPDLSMDELNIIAEHQSNKINTTPHKDFCGLAPGQVNNWLYAPFPELEGITINTPSDLSTSPVMRYLKLMLETALANGGQIKATAKGNLPAALVKEASAFLPEFAVAPFERAISISEFAGANEDKFNALHYCRVLAKIAGIFKLKSNKFHVSAWAKHQYQRAGLESFFPIMLETAVYKYNWGYFDLWENEIPLQHFWLFMLWRLQHHKSHERLVDEMIQAFPDLLNELYEEEYMSDRDKLAVLIESRFIHRFLQFFGFVMVDPRRVIDGKRVAAQVTCLRSMHETFNFRIE
;
A
#
# COMPACT_ATOMS: atom_id res chain seq x y z
N MET A 1 -12.13 22.57 33.92
CA MET A 1 -10.75 22.25 33.46
C MET A 1 -10.59 22.79 32.05
N ALA A 2 -9.54 23.57 31.78
CA ALA A 2 -9.25 24.05 30.43
C ALA A 2 -8.93 22.87 29.51
N LYS A 3 -9.51 22.83 28.31
CA LYS A 3 -9.16 21.81 27.30
C LYS A 3 -7.73 22.09 26.81
N ILE A 4 -6.81 21.16 27.06
CA ILE A 4 -5.43 21.23 26.56
C ILE A 4 -5.46 21.19 25.03
N GLY A 5 -4.78 22.14 24.38
CA GLY A 5 -4.66 22.18 22.92
C GLY A 5 -3.81 21.01 22.38
N ARG A 6 -4.16 20.45 21.23
CA ARG A 6 -3.46 19.28 20.63
C ARG A 6 -1.94 19.49 20.48
N ASN A 7 -1.52 20.73 20.21
CA ASN A 7 -0.12 21.08 19.99
C ASN A 7 0.62 21.56 21.27
N GLU A 8 -0.07 21.69 22.41
CA GLU A 8 0.53 22.10 23.69
C GLU A 8 1.47 21.02 24.24
N PRO A 9 2.44 21.38 25.11
CA PRO A 9 3.23 20.40 25.86
C PRO A 9 2.34 19.42 26.64
N CYS A 10 2.67 18.14 26.56
CA CYS A 10 1.90 17.10 27.23
C CYS A 10 2.02 17.21 28.76
N PRO A 11 0.91 17.17 29.53
CA PRO A 11 0.92 17.36 30.98
C PRO A 11 1.62 16.23 31.74
N CYS A 12 1.91 15.09 31.11
CA CYS A 12 2.65 13.99 31.73
C CYS A 12 4.16 14.25 31.89
N GLY A 13 4.65 15.43 31.46
CA GLY A 13 6.06 15.80 31.61
C GLY A 13 7.00 15.17 30.58
N SER A 14 6.47 14.50 29.55
CA SER A 14 7.28 13.85 28.51
C SER A 14 8.05 14.80 27.59
N GLY A 15 7.77 16.11 27.64
CA GLY A 15 8.32 17.10 26.71
C GLY A 15 7.78 17.02 25.28
N LYS A 16 6.90 16.06 24.97
CA LYS A 16 6.26 15.90 23.66
C LYS A 16 4.99 16.75 23.55
N LYS A 17 4.54 17.07 22.33
CA LYS A 17 3.21 17.65 22.09
C LYS A 17 2.12 16.68 22.58
N TYR A 18 1.04 17.18 23.15
CA TYR A 18 -0.05 16.37 23.72
C TYR A 18 -0.61 15.34 22.71
N LYS A 19 -0.83 15.74 21.45
CA LYS A 19 -1.26 14.86 20.34
C LYS A 19 -0.30 13.72 20.00
N ARG A 20 0.97 13.83 20.36
CA ARG A 20 2.04 12.84 20.13
C ARG A 20 2.42 12.07 21.40
N CYS A 21 1.62 12.19 22.45
CA CYS A 21 1.87 11.56 23.75
C CYS A 21 0.56 11.05 24.36
N CYS A 22 0.04 11.63 25.44
CA CYS A 22 -1.13 11.08 26.13
C CYS A 22 -2.43 11.08 25.30
N MET A 23 -2.47 11.82 24.18
CA MET A 23 -3.61 11.78 23.26
C MET A 23 -3.41 10.77 22.10
N SER A 24 -2.20 10.20 21.92
CA SER A 24 -1.96 9.17 20.91
C SER A 24 -2.49 7.80 21.34
N GLY A 25 -2.70 6.90 20.38
CA GLY A 25 -3.13 5.52 20.66
C GLY A 25 -2.13 4.77 21.54
N VAL A 26 -0.82 4.98 21.28
CA VAL A 26 0.28 4.42 22.07
C VAL A 26 0.27 4.95 23.51
N GLY A 27 -0.05 6.23 23.72
CA GLY A 27 -0.13 6.82 25.07
C GLY A 27 -1.24 6.23 25.91
N LYS A 28 -2.37 5.81 25.31
CA LYS A 28 -3.47 5.13 26.00
C LYS A 28 -3.10 3.69 26.36
N GLN A 29 -2.57 2.92 25.41
CA GLN A 29 -2.13 1.54 25.67
C GLN A 29 -1.04 1.47 26.75
N GLN A 30 -0.12 2.45 26.76
CA GLN A 30 0.92 2.54 27.78
C GLN A 30 0.33 2.84 29.17
N ALA A 31 -0.67 3.70 29.27
CA ALA A 31 -1.36 3.96 30.52
C ALA A 31 -2.11 2.71 31.02
N ASP A 32 -2.87 2.04 30.16
CA ASP A 32 -3.60 0.81 30.50
C ASP A 32 -2.65 -0.32 30.97
N PHE A 33 -1.47 -0.43 30.36
CA PHE A 33 -0.44 -1.40 30.77
C PHE A 33 0.14 -1.07 32.14
N VAL A 34 0.48 0.19 32.39
CA VAL A 34 1.01 0.65 33.68
C VAL A 34 -0.03 0.45 34.78
N ASP A 35 -1.28 0.86 34.56
CA ASP A 35 -2.39 0.68 35.51
C ASP A 35 -2.60 -0.80 35.85
N SER A 36 -2.46 -1.70 34.86
CA SER A 36 -2.59 -3.14 35.10
C SER A 36 -1.42 -3.72 35.92
N ILE A 37 -0.20 -3.21 35.74
CA ILE A 37 0.96 -3.61 36.56
C ILE A 37 0.82 -3.05 37.98
N GLU A 38 0.41 -1.79 38.13
CA GLU A 38 0.16 -1.17 39.43
C GLU A 38 -0.90 -1.95 40.23
N GLN A 39 -1.98 -2.39 39.58
CA GLN A 39 -2.98 -3.24 40.23
C GLN A 39 -2.40 -4.60 40.69
N MET A 40 -1.56 -5.24 39.88
CA MET A 40 -0.94 -6.53 40.28
C MET A 40 0.06 -6.36 41.42
N LEU A 41 0.84 -5.28 41.42
CA LEU A 41 1.75 -4.91 42.51
C LEU A 41 0.99 -4.62 43.80
N ALA A 42 -0.14 -3.93 43.72
CA ALA A 42 -1.00 -3.67 44.88
C ALA A 42 -1.59 -4.96 45.48
N MET A 43 -1.81 -5.99 44.66
CA MET A 43 -2.31 -7.30 45.12
C MET A 43 -1.21 -8.23 45.66
N ASN A 44 0.04 -8.05 45.24
CA ASN A 44 1.19 -8.85 45.66
C ASN A 44 2.42 -7.94 45.94
N PRO A 45 2.50 -7.34 47.13
CA PRO A 45 3.50 -6.31 47.43
C PRO A 45 4.95 -6.84 47.55
N ASP A 46 5.14 -8.14 47.74
CA ASP A 46 6.44 -8.77 48.01
C ASP A 46 7.08 -9.43 46.76
N LEU A 47 6.64 -9.07 45.55
CA LEU A 47 7.17 -9.63 44.31
C LEU A 47 8.66 -9.32 44.11
N SER A 48 9.43 -10.35 43.75
CA SER A 48 10.81 -10.20 43.29
C SER A 48 10.88 -9.59 41.88
N MET A 49 12.04 -9.06 41.50
CA MET A 49 12.25 -8.53 40.14
C MET A 49 12.04 -9.58 39.05
N ASP A 50 12.39 -10.84 39.30
CA ASP A 50 12.19 -11.92 38.34
C ASP A 50 10.70 -12.23 38.13
N GLU A 51 9.92 -12.23 39.22
CA GLU A 51 8.46 -12.41 39.13
C GLU A 51 7.79 -11.22 38.45
N LEU A 52 8.29 -9.99 38.67
CA LEU A 52 7.81 -8.79 37.97
C LEU A 52 8.07 -8.85 36.46
N ASN A 53 9.24 -9.34 36.04
CA ASN A 53 9.54 -9.55 34.62
C ASN A 53 8.58 -10.57 34.00
N ILE A 54 8.33 -11.69 34.68
CA ILE A 54 7.39 -12.72 34.21
C ILE A 54 5.96 -12.15 34.07
N ILE A 55 5.52 -11.36 35.05
CA ILE A 55 4.20 -10.70 35.02
C ILE A 55 4.12 -9.71 33.85
N ALA A 56 5.16 -8.90 33.64
CA ALA A 56 5.21 -7.94 32.55
C ALA A 56 5.18 -8.63 31.18
N GLU A 57 5.93 -9.72 31.00
CA GLU A 57 5.92 -10.54 29.78
C GLU A 57 4.54 -11.17 29.54
N HIS A 58 3.94 -11.78 30.55
CA HIS A 58 2.61 -12.37 30.46
C HIS A 58 1.56 -11.32 30.07
N GLN A 59 1.62 -10.13 30.68
CA GLN A 59 0.70 -9.04 30.37
C GLN A 59 0.91 -8.49 28.96
N SER A 60 2.17 -8.33 28.53
CA SER A 60 2.50 -7.93 27.16
C SER A 60 1.97 -8.94 26.14
N ASN A 61 2.20 -10.23 26.39
CA ASN A 61 1.68 -11.31 25.54
C ASN A 61 0.15 -11.31 25.47
N LYS A 62 -0.52 -11.13 26.60
CA LYS A 62 -1.99 -11.04 26.66
C LYS A 62 -2.49 -9.86 25.83
N ILE A 63 -1.91 -8.67 25.97
CA ILE A 63 -2.28 -7.49 25.17
C ILE A 63 -2.05 -7.76 23.68
N ASN A 64 -0.89 -8.29 23.31
CA ASN A 64 -0.52 -8.53 21.92
C ASN A 64 -1.37 -9.60 21.23
N THR A 65 -2.00 -10.50 21.98
CA THR A 65 -2.83 -11.60 21.47
C THR A 65 -4.33 -11.36 21.61
N THR A 66 -4.77 -10.31 22.33
CA THR A 66 -6.19 -10.02 22.52
C THR A 66 -6.73 -9.16 21.37
N PRO A 67 -7.81 -9.59 20.67
CA PRO A 67 -8.52 -8.80 19.66
C PRO A 67 -8.86 -7.39 20.14
N HIS A 68 -8.56 -6.37 19.33
CA HIS A 68 -8.87 -4.99 19.65
C HIS A 68 -9.84 -4.38 18.65
N LYS A 69 -10.90 -3.72 19.14
CA LYS A 69 -11.96 -3.15 18.31
C LYS A 69 -11.45 -2.08 17.34
N ASP A 70 -10.46 -1.28 17.75
CA ASP A 70 -9.90 -0.22 16.91
C ASP A 70 -9.05 -0.80 15.77
N PHE A 71 -8.59 -2.05 15.90
CA PHE A 71 -7.96 -2.82 14.82
C PHE A 71 -8.95 -3.74 14.12
N CYS A 72 -10.25 -3.42 14.19
CA CYS A 72 -11.34 -4.17 13.59
C CYS A 72 -11.38 -5.66 14.00
N GLY A 73 -10.91 -5.98 15.21
CA GLY A 73 -10.86 -7.35 15.73
C GLY A 73 -9.49 -8.02 15.61
N LEU A 74 -8.50 -7.40 14.96
CA LEU A 74 -7.13 -7.92 15.00
C LEU A 74 -6.48 -7.73 16.37
N ALA A 75 -5.65 -8.68 16.75
CA ALA A 75 -4.77 -8.52 17.90
C ALA A 75 -3.61 -7.56 17.55
N PRO A 76 -3.11 -6.74 18.51
CA PRO A 76 -2.00 -5.82 18.26
C PRO A 76 -0.73 -6.50 17.70
N GLY A 77 -0.46 -7.75 18.09
CA GLY A 77 0.67 -8.53 17.55
C GLY A 77 0.51 -8.84 16.05
N GLN A 78 -0.70 -9.18 15.60
CA GLN A 78 -0.98 -9.40 14.18
C GLN A 78 -0.82 -8.11 13.37
N VAL A 79 -1.28 -6.97 13.91
CA VAL A 79 -1.08 -5.66 13.28
C VAL A 79 0.41 -5.33 13.23
N ASN A 80 1.17 -5.58 14.31
CA ASN A 80 2.61 -5.34 14.33
C ASN A 80 3.34 -6.15 13.25
N ASN A 81 3.02 -7.45 13.11
CA ASN A 81 3.54 -8.28 12.03
C ASN A 81 3.24 -7.66 10.65
N TRP A 82 2.00 -7.24 10.42
CA TRP A 82 1.60 -6.66 9.12
C TRP A 82 2.29 -5.34 8.77
N LEU A 83 2.69 -4.55 9.78
CA LEU A 83 3.36 -3.27 9.56
C LEU A 83 4.87 -3.41 9.32
N TYR A 84 5.50 -4.46 9.87
CA TYR A 84 6.97 -4.51 9.98
C TYR A 84 7.62 -5.81 9.48
N ALA A 85 6.88 -6.90 9.33
CA ALA A 85 7.44 -8.16 8.86
C ALA A 85 7.79 -8.08 7.37
N PRO A 86 8.89 -8.73 6.93
CA PRO A 86 9.20 -8.85 5.52
C PRO A 86 8.15 -9.71 4.80
N PHE A 87 8.05 -9.57 3.47
CA PHE A 87 7.04 -10.24 2.64
C PHE A 87 6.80 -11.75 2.92
N PRO A 88 7.84 -12.61 3.08
CA PRO A 88 7.63 -14.05 3.33
C PRO A 88 7.21 -14.38 4.77
N GLU A 89 7.25 -13.41 5.69
CA GLU A 89 6.97 -13.60 7.13
C GLU A 89 5.61 -12.99 7.54
N LEU A 90 4.81 -12.54 6.56
CA LEU A 90 3.47 -12.01 6.82
C LEU A 90 2.54 -13.12 7.33
N GLU A 91 2.01 -12.93 8.54
CA GLU A 91 1.12 -13.86 9.20
C GLU A 91 -0.34 -13.65 8.78
N GLY A 92 -1.16 -14.70 8.91
CA GLY A 92 -2.60 -14.61 8.65
C GLY A 92 -2.97 -14.38 7.18
N ILE A 93 -2.03 -14.52 6.25
CA ILE A 93 -2.28 -14.38 4.80
C ILE A 93 -1.50 -15.41 3.98
N THR A 94 -2.10 -15.87 2.89
CA THR A 94 -1.38 -16.52 1.79
C THR A 94 -1.44 -15.63 0.55
N ILE A 95 -0.27 -15.34 -0.03
CA ILE A 95 -0.14 -14.53 -1.24
C ILE A 95 0.24 -15.44 -2.41
N ASN A 96 -0.64 -15.54 -3.41
CA ASN A 96 -0.43 -16.37 -4.61
C ASN A 96 -0.27 -15.52 -5.87
N THR A 97 0.34 -16.11 -6.90
CA THR A 97 0.25 -15.56 -8.26
C THR A 97 -1.11 -15.89 -8.87
N PRO A 98 -1.87 -14.90 -9.41
CA PRO A 98 -3.11 -15.14 -10.13
C PRO A 98 -2.95 -16.11 -11.30
N SER A 99 -4.03 -16.82 -11.62
CA SER A 99 -4.06 -17.77 -12.73
C SER A 99 -3.99 -17.11 -14.11
N ASP A 100 -4.46 -15.86 -14.22
CA ASP A 100 -4.42 -15.07 -15.46
C ASP A 100 -3.82 -13.68 -15.21
N LEU A 101 -2.59 -13.50 -15.65
CA LEU A 101 -1.86 -12.23 -15.56
C LEU A 101 -2.16 -11.25 -16.70
N SER A 102 -2.91 -11.65 -17.73
CA SER A 102 -3.23 -10.75 -18.85
C SER A 102 -4.12 -9.58 -18.42
N THR A 103 -4.94 -9.79 -17.40
CA THR A 103 -5.83 -8.79 -16.80
C THR A 103 -5.12 -7.79 -15.89
N SER A 104 -3.84 -8.03 -15.55
CA SER A 104 -3.02 -7.14 -14.72
C SER A 104 -2.23 -6.18 -15.62
N PRO A 105 -2.52 -4.86 -15.62
CA PRO A 105 -1.80 -3.91 -16.47
C PRO A 105 -0.29 -3.97 -16.29
N VAL A 106 0.20 -3.96 -15.04
CA VAL A 106 1.63 -4.06 -14.72
C VAL A 106 2.26 -5.32 -15.31
N MET A 107 1.64 -6.49 -15.13
CA MET A 107 2.22 -7.74 -15.62
C MET A 107 2.12 -7.86 -17.14
N ARG A 108 1.04 -7.35 -17.74
CA ARG A 108 0.86 -7.30 -19.20
C ARG A 108 1.91 -6.41 -19.86
N TYR A 109 2.19 -5.24 -19.28
CA TYR A 109 3.24 -4.35 -19.77
C TYR A 109 4.64 -4.93 -19.54
N LEU A 110 4.89 -5.58 -18.39
CA LEU A 110 6.15 -6.26 -18.14
C LEU A 110 6.43 -7.34 -19.18
N LYS A 111 5.41 -8.14 -19.51
CA LYS A 111 5.50 -9.16 -20.57
C LYS A 111 5.91 -8.54 -21.90
N LEU A 112 5.21 -7.50 -22.34
CA LEU A 112 5.54 -6.79 -23.58
C LEU A 112 6.99 -6.27 -23.58
N MET A 113 7.44 -5.69 -22.47
CA MET A 113 8.81 -5.21 -22.33
C MET A 113 9.82 -6.36 -22.42
N LEU A 114 9.60 -7.46 -21.71
CA LEU A 114 10.48 -8.64 -21.75
C LEU A 114 10.55 -9.24 -23.15
N GLU A 115 9.41 -9.46 -23.79
CA GLU A 115 9.34 -10.05 -25.13
C GLU A 115 9.97 -9.15 -26.19
N THR A 116 9.69 -7.84 -26.14
CA THR A 116 10.34 -6.86 -27.03
C THR A 116 11.84 -6.85 -26.83
N ALA A 117 12.30 -6.86 -25.57
CA ALA A 117 13.72 -6.86 -25.31
C ALA A 117 14.39 -8.15 -25.82
N LEU A 118 13.81 -9.31 -25.52
CA LEU A 118 14.33 -10.63 -25.93
C LEU A 118 14.41 -10.75 -27.46
N ALA A 119 13.39 -10.29 -28.18
CA ALA A 119 13.39 -10.24 -29.64
C ALA A 119 14.51 -9.33 -30.22
N ASN A 120 14.98 -8.35 -29.44
CA ASN A 120 16.01 -7.38 -29.84
C ASN A 120 17.37 -7.64 -29.18
N GLY A 121 17.71 -8.91 -28.91
CA GLY A 121 19.00 -9.28 -28.30
C GLY A 121 19.06 -9.03 -26.78
N GLY A 122 17.91 -8.99 -26.12
CA GLY A 122 17.75 -8.73 -24.69
C GLY A 122 17.86 -7.26 -24.30
N GLN A 123 17.51 -6.34 -25.19
CA GLN A 123 17.57 -4.89 -24.94
C GLN A 123 16.45 -4.12 -25.65
N ILE A 124 16.04 -2.98 -25.09
CA ILE A 124 15.14 -2.00 -25.71
C ILE A 124 15.90 -0.68 -25.82
N LYS A 125 15.95 -0.07 -27.00
CA LYS A 125 16.55 1.27 -27.15
C LYS A 125 15.69 2.30 -26.42
N ALA A 126 16.27 3.11 -25.54
CA ALA A 126 15.54 4.19 -24.90
C ALA A 126 15.50 5.44 -25.79
N THR A 127 14.52 6.31 -25.57
CA THR A 127 14.50 7.67 -26.17
C THR A 127 15.61 8.53 -25.57
N ALA A 128 15.84 9.73 -26.13
CA ALA A 128 16.82 10.66 -25.57
C ALA A 128 16.54 11.07 -24.10
N LYS A 129 15.27 10.99 -23.66
CA LYS A 129 14.87 11.25 -22.26
C LYS A 129 15.01 10.02 -21.35
N GLY A 130 15.48 8.89 -21.88
CA GLY A 130 15.52 7.64 -21.12
C GLY A 130 14.16 6.97 -20.94
N ASN A 131 13.21 7.23 -21.85
CA ASN A 131 11.88 6.59 -21.88
C ASN A 131 11.83 5.41 -22.86
N LEU A 132 10.77 4.62 -22.81
CA LEU A 132 10.41 3.57 -23.77
C LEU A 132 10.09 4.18 -25.14
N PRO A 133 10.42 3.49 -26.24
CA PRO A 133 10.07 3.92 -27.59
C PRO A 133 8.57 4.07 -27.81
N ALA A 134 8.17 5.05 -28.63
CA ALA A 134 6.79 5.27 -29.02
C ALA A 134 6.11 4.04 -29.65
N ALA A 135 6.86 3.18 -30.34
CA ALA A 135 6.34 1.93 -30.89
C ALA A 135 5.84 0.97 -29.78
N LEU A 136 6.68 0.71 -28.77
CA LEU A 136 6.29 -0.11 -27.61
C LEU A 136 5.15 0.53 -26.84
N VAL A 137 5.16 1.85 -26.67
CA VAL A 137 4.07 2.59 -26.02
C VAL A 137 2.74 2.43 -26.78
N LYS A 138 2.77 2.46 -28.11
CA LYS A 138 1.60 2.23 -28.96
C LYS A 138 1.06 0.81 -28.79
N GLU A 139 1.94 -0.19 -28.74
CA GLU A 139 1.56 -1.58 -28.47
C GLU A 139 0.95 -1.74 -27.07
N ALA A 140 1.57 -1.15 -26.04
CA ALA A 140 1.04 -1.18 -24.68
C ALA A 140 -0.35 -0.52 -24.59
N SER A 141 -0.56 0.58 -25.31
CA SER A 141 -1.85 1.29 -25.34
C SER A 141 -2.96 0.45 -25.96
N ALA A 142 -2.62 -0.48 -26.87
CA ALA A 142 -3.58 -1.37 -27.51
C ALA A 142 -4.15 -2.42 -26.54
N PHE A 143 -3.54 -2.64 -25.37
CA PHE A 143 -4.06 -3.55 -24.35
C PHE A 143 -5.17 -2.95 -23.49
N LEU A 144 -5.45 -1.65 -23.57
CA LEU A 144 -6.49 -1.00 -22.76
C LEU A 144 -7.83 -1.77 -22.76
N PRO A 145 -8.37 -2.27 -23.89
CA PRO A 145 -9.63 -3.01 -23.89
C PRO A 145 -9.62 -4.32 -23.08
N GLU A 146 -8.44 -4.86 -22.74
CA GLU A 146 -8.30 -6.08 -21.91
C GLU A 146 -8.52 -5.78 -20.41
N PHE A 147 -8.46 -4.52 -19.99
CA PHE A 147 -8.50 -4.14 -18.57
C PHE A 147 -9.90 -3.73 -18.12
N ALA A 148 -10.24 -4.05 -16.86
CA ALA A 148 -11.53 -3.72 -16.26
C ALA A 148 -11.87 -2.22 -16.25
N VAL A 149 -10.86 -1.37 -16.35
CA VAL A 149 -10.99 0.10 -16.39
C VAL A 149 -11.39 0.66 -17.75
N ALA A 150 -11.30 -0.14 -18.83
CA ALA A 150 -11.54 0.29 -20.19
C ALA A 150 -12.85 1.07 -20.42
N PRO A 151 -13.99 0.72 -19.78
CA PRO A 151 -15.25 1.46 -19.98
C PRO A 151 -15.20 2.95 -19.57
N PHE A 152 -14.23 3.33 -18.75
CA PHE A 152 -14.07 4.67 -18.20
C PHE A 152 -12.95 5.48 -18.87
N GLU A 153 -12.04 4.80 -19.56
CA GLU A 153 -10.86 5.38 -20.20
C GLU A 153 -11.19 5.84 -21.64
N ARG A 154 -11.86 6.99 -21.76
CA ARG A 154 -12.42 7.45 -23.05
C ARG A 154 -11.53 8.43 -23.82
N ALA A 155 -10.51 9.01 -23.19
CA ALA A 155 -9.60 9.97 -23.81
C ALA A 155 -8.13 9.59 -23.57
N ILE A 156 -7.42 9.19 -24.62
CA ILE A 156 -6.00 8.78 -24.56
C ILE A 156 -5.09 9.92 -24.04
N SER A 157 -5.51 11.19 -24.15
CA SER A 157 -4.75 12.33 -23.62
C SER A 157 -4.79 12.45 -22.10
N ILE A 158 -5.72 11.78 -21.41
CA ILE A 158 -5.90 11.79 -19.95
C ILE A 158 -6.21 10.34 -19.52
N SER A 159 -5.35 9.41 -19.92
CA SER A 159 -5.50 8.00 -19.56
C SER A 159 -4.31 7.53 -18.74
N GLU A 160 -4.59 6.83 -17.64
CA GLU A 160 -3.54 6.18 -16.86
C GLU A 160 -2.99 4.92 -17.59
N PHE A 161 -3.77 4.38 -18.52
CA PHE A 161 -3.61 3.05 -19.11
C PHE A 161 -3.37 3.04 -20.64
N ALA A 162 -3.27 4.23 -21.25
CA ALA A 162 -2.90 4.42 -22.65
C ALA A 162 -2.26 5.79 -22.85
N GLY A 163 -1.40 5.96 -23.87
CA GLY A 163 -0.78 7.25 -24.13
C GLY A 163 0.00 7.31 -25.43
N ALA A 164 0.29 8.53 -25.90
CA ALA A 164 1.08 8.74 -27.12
C ALA A 164 2.59 8.52 -26.92
N ASN A 165 3.07 8.59 -25.68
CA ASN A 165 4.44 8.33 -25.25
C ASN A 165 4.44 7.98 -23.76
N GLU A 166 5.59 7.55 -23.22
CA GLU A 166 5.66 7.10 -21.82
C GLU A 166 5.38 8.21 -20.80
N ASP A 167 5.74 9.47 -21.09
CA ASP A 167 5.46 10.62 -20.20
C ASP A 167 3.94 10.83 -20.00
N LYS A 168 3.12 10.28 -20.90
CA LYS A 168 1.65 10.36 -20.88
C LYS A 168 0.99 9.01 -20.61
N PHE A 169 1.69 8.08 -19.97
CA PHE A 169 1.19 6.73 -19.72
C PHE A 169 1.70 6.21 -18.36
N ASN A 170 1.04 6.65 -17.29
CA ASN A 170 1.46 6.41 -15.91
C ASN A 170 1.62 4.93 -15.56
N ALA A 171 0.67 4.06 -15.92
CA ALA A 171 0.75 2.64 -15.55
C ALA A 171 1.93 1.91 -16.27
N LEU A 172 2.23 2.30 -17.51
CA LEU A 172 3.40 1.77 -18.23
C LEU A 172 4.71 2.31 -17.62
N HIS A 173 4.76 3.61 -17.31
CA HIS A 173 5.90 4.23 -16.66
C HIS A 173 6.18 3.59 -15.30
N TYR A 174 5.13 3.40 -14.50
CA TYR A 174 5.13 2.69 -13.23
C TYR A 174 5.73 1.29 -13.38
N CYS A 175 5.21 0.50 -14.32
CA CYS A 175 5.72 -0.85 -14.60
C CYS A 175 7.21 -0.84 -14.92
N ARG A 176 7.70 0.07 -15.77
CA ARG A 176 9.12 0.18 -16.08
C ARG A 176 9.95 0.56 -14.85
N VAL A 177 9.48 1.51 -14.04
CA VAL A 177 10.18 1.92 -12.80
C VAL A 177 10.26 0.74 -11.84
N LEU A 178 9.17 0.02 -11.59
CA LEU A 178 9.17 -1.20 -10.77
C LEU A 178 10.17 -2.23 -11.32
N ALA A 179 10.13 -2.52 -12.61
CA ALA A 179 11.02 -3.50 -13.21
C ALA A 179 12.51 -3.11 -13.11
N LYS A 180 12.82 -1.81 -13.06
CA LYS A 180 14.17 -1.32 -12.76
C LYS A 180 14.55 -1.49 -11.30
N ILE A 181 13.66 -1.13 -10.37
CA ILE A 181 13.90 -1.29 -8.91
C ILE A 181 14.08 -2.77 -8.57
N ALA A 182 13.29 -3.65 -9.19
CA ALA A 182 13.40 -5.10 -9.07
C ALA A 182 14.66 -5.68 -9.73
N GLY A 183 15.43 -4.89 -10.47
CA GLY A 183 16.64 -5.34 -11.17
C GLY A 183 16.39 -6.25 -12.37
N ILE A 184 15.14 -6.30 -12.88
CA ILE A 184 14.76 -7.00 -14.12
C ILE A 184 15.39 -6.29 -15.32
N PHE A 185 15.28 -4.96 -15.35
CA PHE A 185 15.89 -4.11 -16.37
C PHE A 185 16.95 -3.19 -15.78
N LYS A 186 18.02 -2.94 -16.54
CA LYS A 186 19.04 -1.91 -16.24
C LYS A 186 19.17 -0.96 -17.41
N LEU A 187 19.13 0.35 -17.16
CA LEU A 187 19.39 1.36 -18.18
C LEU A 187 20.91 1.56 -18.31
N LYS A 188 21.50 1.21 -19.45
CA LYS A 188 22.92 1.40 -19.76
C LYS A 188 23.07 1.85 -21.22
N SER A 189 23.93 2.82 -21.48
CA SER A 189 24.21 3.31 -22.84
C SER A 189 22.93 3.61 -23.65
N ASN A 190 21.97 4.28 -23.01
CA ASN A 190 20.65 4.62 -23.56
C ASN A 190 19.81 3.40 -24.02
N LYS A 191 19.96 2.24 -23.36
CA LYS A 191 19.16 1.03 -23.61
C LYS A 191 18.75 0.37 -22.30
N PHE A 192 17.53 -0.14 -22.24
CA PHE A 192 17.07 -1.01 -21.18
C PHE A 192 17.50 -2.44 -21.48
N HIS A 193 18.47 -2.96 -20.73
CA HIS A 193 18.94 -4.33 -20.85
C HIS A 193 18.20 -5.21 -19.84
N VAL A 194 17.68 -6.35 -20.31
CA VAL A 194 17.20 -7.41 -19.41
C VAL A 194 18.39 -8.03 -18.71
N SER A 195 18.33 -8.14 -17.39
CA SER A 195 19.39 -8.78 -16.60
C SER A 195 19.51 -10.28 -16.94
N ALA A 196 20.69 -10.85 -16.76
CA ALA A 196 20.92 -12.26 -17.09
C ALA A 196 20.01 -13.21 -16.27
N TRP A 197 19.82 -12.90 -14.98
CA TRP A 197 18.92 -13.66 -14.12
C TRP A 197 17.47 -13.60 -14.62
N ALA A 198 17.00 -12.43 -15.06
CA ALA A 198 15.64 -12.28 -15.53
C ALA A 198 15.42 -13.01 -16.86
N LYS A 199 16.41 -13.01 -17.78
CA LYS A 199 16.35 -13.83 -19.00
C LYS A 199 16.18 -15.31 -18.67
N HIS A 200 17.05 -15.83 -17.80
CA HIS A 200 17.00 -17.23 -17.39
C HIS A 200 15.68 -17.59 -16.67
N GLN A 201 15.23 -16.72 -15.77
CA GLN A 201 13.98 -16.90 -15.03
C GLN A 201 12.76 -16.93 -15.96
N TYR A 202 12.67 -16.00 -16.91
CA TYR A 202 11.58 -15.95 -17.89
C TYR A 202 11.55 -17.19 -18.78
N GLN A 203 12.72 -17.67 -19.24
CA GLN A 203 12.83 -18.89 -20.04
C GLN A 203 12.42 -20.15 -19.26
N ARG A 204 12.75 -20.20 -17.96
CA ARG A 204 12.50 -21.39 -17.13
C ARG A 204 11.08 -21.46 -16.58
N ALA A 205 10.54 -20.34 -16.13
CA ALA A 205 9.36 -20.28 -15.28
C ALA A 205 8.30 -19.26 -15.74
N GLY A 206 8.48 -18.65 -16.91
CA GLY A 206 7.50 -17.73 -17.49
C GLY A 206 7.35 -16.41 -16.72
N LEU A 207 6.29 -15.68 -17.08
CA LEU A 207 5.95 -14.36 -16.53
C LEU A 207 5.50 -14.46 -15.07
N GLU A 208 4.81 -15.54 -14.72
CA GLU A 208 4.20 -15.84 -13.43
C GLU A 208 5.22 -15.73 -12.30
N SER A 209 6.45 -16.12 -12.61
CA SER A 209 7.56 -16.10 -11.66
C SER A 209 8.07 -14.70 -11.32
N PHE A 210 7.67 -13.67 -12.06
CA PHE A 210 7.97 -12.26 -11.77
C PHE A 210 6.88 -11.57 -10.95
N PHE A 211 5.67 -12.14 -10.87
CA PHE A 211 4.57 -11.54 -10.12
C PHE A 211 4.92 -11.25 -8.65
N PRO A 212 5.41 -12.20 -7.83
CA PRO A 212 5.77 -11.91 -6.45
C PRO A 212 6.88 -10.86 -6.34
N ILE A 213 7.86 -10.88 -7.26
CA ILE A 213 8.96 -9.89 -7.30
C ILE A 213 8.42 -8.49 -7.55
N MET A 214 7.50 -8.34 -8.51
CA MET A 214 6.89 -7.05 -8.86
C MET A 214 5.99 -6.55 -7.73
N LEU A 215 5.19 -7.43 -7.13
CA LEU A 215 4.30 -7.11 -6.01
C LEU A 215 5.10 -6.67 -4.77
N GLU A 216 6.10 -7.44 -4.37
CA GLU A 216 6.99 -7.08 -3.24
C GLU A 216 7.72 -5.76 -3.51
N THR A 217 8.19 -5.55 -4.74
CA THR A 217 8.86 -4.30 -5.12
C THR A 217 7.91 -3.10 -5.01
N ALA A 218 6.66 -3.25 -5.45
CA ALA A 218 5.63 -2.22 -5.31
C ALA A 218 5.31 -1.92 -3.83
N VAL A 219 5.28 -2.96 -2.98
CA VAL A 219 4.92 -2.84 -1.58
C VAL A 219 6.05 -2.29 -0.70
N TYR A 220 7.32 -2.62 -0.96
CA TYR A 220 8.41 -2.28 -0.04
C TYR A 220 9.50 -1.36 -0.59
N LYS A 221 9.60 -1.19 -1.92
CA LYS A 221 10.74 -0.49 -2.54
C LYS A 221 10.33 0.70 -3.40
N TYR A 222 9.12 0.67 -3.94
CA TYR A 222 8.60 1.77 -4.74
C TYR A 222 8.15 2.93 -3.86
N ASN A 223 8.48 4.16 -4.25
CA ASN A 223 7.97 5.36 -3.60
C ASN A 223 6.51 5.61 -4.04
N TRP A 224 5.56 5.40 -3.14
CA TRP A 224 4.13 5.57 -3.42
C TRP A 224 3.73 7.01 -3.79
N GLY A 225 4.52 8.02 -3.39
CA GLY A 225 4.33 9.42 -3.78
C GLY A 225 4.87 9.81 -5.16
N TYR A 226 5.51 8.90 -5.90
CA TYR A 226 6.25 9.23 -7.13
C TYR A 226 5.43 10.01 -8.20
N PHE A 227 4.12 9.79 -8.27
CA PHE A 227 3.24 10.43 -9.27
C PHE A 227 2.38 11.56 -8.70
N ASP A 228 2.52 11.90 -7.43
CA ASP A 228 1.85 13.07 -6.87
C ASP A 228 2.84 14.20 -6.61
N LEU A 229 2.27 15.39 -6.45
CA LEU A 229 3.00 16.61 -6.13
C LEU A 229 2.86 16.91 -4.63
N TRP A 230 2.63 15.87 -3.82
CA TRP A 230 2.44 16.03 -2.39
C TRP A 230 3.80 16.29 -1.74
N GLU A 231 3.93 17.42 -1.04
CA GLU A 231 5.24 17.90 -0.58
C GLU A 231 5.88 17.00 0.49
N ASN A 232 5.05 16.43 1.38
CA ASN A 232 5.53 15.63 2.51
C ASN A 232 5.27 14.14 2.31
N GLU A 233 6.32 13.32 2.45
CA GLU A 233 6.12 11.87 2.39
C GLU A 233 5.44 11.37 3.67
N ILE A 234 4.34 10.63 3.49
CA ILE A 234 3.63 9.97 4.58
C ILE A 234 3.86 8.45 4.52
N PRO A 235 3.99 7.77 5.67
CA PRO A 235 4.33 6.34 5.71
C PRO A 235 3.15 5.41 5.34
N LEU A 236 2.22 5.83 4.48
CA LEU A 236 0.99 5.12 4.14
C LEU A 236 1.23 3.68 3.67
N GLN A 237 2.34 3.46 2.98
CA GLN A 237 2.78 2.16 2.48
C GLN A 237 2.93 1.09 3.57
N HIS A 238 3.29 1.46 4.80
CA HIS A 238 3.42 0.51 5.92
C HIS A 238 2.09 -0.16 6.27
N PHE A 239 0.97 0.49 5.97
CA PHE A 239 -0.37 0.02 6.32
C PHE A 239 -1.04 -0.75 5.18
N TRP A 240 -0.32 -1.08 4.11
CA TRP A 240 -0.89 -1.65 2.88
C TRP A 240 -1.72 -2.91 3.15
N LEU A 241 -1.26 -3.80 4.03
CA LEU A 241 -1.91 -5.09 4.27
C LEU A 241 -3.20 -4.93 5.09
N PHE A 242 -3.19 -4.03 6.09
CA PHE A 242 -4.40 -3.66 6.81
C PHE A 242 -5.42 -3.03 5.88
N MET A 243 -5.01 -2.06 5.06
CA MET A 243 -5.90 -1.41 4.10
C MET A 243 -6.48 -2.40 3.08
N LEU A 244 -5.65 -3.34 2.60
CA LEU A 244 -6.05 -4.37 1.65
C LEU A 244 -7.11 -5.30 2.25
N TRP A 245 -6.86 -5.79 3.47
CA TRP A 245 -7.79 -6.65 4.20
C TRP A 245 -9.16 -5.99 4.38
N ARG A 246 -9.17 -4.74 4.86
CA ARG A 246 -10.41 -3.98 5.06
C ARG A 246 -11.14 -3.74 3.74
N LEU A 247 -10.42 -3.29 2.72
CA LEU A 247 -11.01 -2.99 1.41
C LEU A 247 -11.60 -4.24 0.75
N GLN A 248 -10.93 -5.40 0.87
CA GLN A 248 -11.43 -6.68 0.37
C GLN A 248 -12.74 -7.08 1.06
N HIS A 249 -12.89 -6.77 2.35
CA HIS A 249 -14.07 -7.10 3.13
C HIS A 249 -15.30 -6.25 2.77
N HIS A 250 -15.18 -4.92 2.77
CA HIS A 250 -16.35 -4.03 2.67
C HIS A 250 -16.37 -3.13 1.43
N LYS A 251 -15.31 -3.09 0.61
CA LYS A 251 -15.31 -2.47 -0.73
C LYS A 251 -15.63 -0.96 -0.74
N SER A 252 -15.36 -0.26 0.35
CA SER A 252 -15.75 1.14 0.56
C SER A 252 -14.54 2.00 0.90
N HIS A 253 -14.27 3.01 0.08
CA HIS A 253 -13.17 3.93 0.30
C HIS A 253 -13.37 4.74 1.60
N GLU A 254 -14.55 5.33 1.79
CA GLU A 254 -14.85 6.15 2.98
C GLU A 254 -14.70 5.37 4.28
N ARG A 255 -15.22 4.14 4.31
CA ARG A 255 -15.12 3.28 5.49
C ARG A 255 -13.67 2.90 5.79
N LEU A 256 -12.88 2.65 4.75
CA LEU A 256 -11.45 2.37 4.90
C LEU A 256 -10.72 3.56 5.53
N VAL A 257 -11.04 4.80 5.11
CA VAL A 257 -10.46 6.02 5.69
C VAL A 257 -10.80 6.14 7.17
N ASP A 258 -12.06 5.92 7.54
CA ASP A 258 -12.49 6.01 8.94
C ASP A 258 -11.82 4.93 9.81
N GLU A 259 -11.72 3.70 9.31
CA GLU A 259 -11.02 2.60 9.99
C GLU A 259 -9.51 2.85 10.11
N MET A 260 -8.88 3.48 9.12
CA MET A 260 -7.48 3.91 9.19
C MET A 260 -7.24 4.99 10.23
N ILE A 261 -8.15 5.97 10.34
CA ILE A 261 -8.06 7.03 11.37
C ILE A 261 -8.26 6.44 12.77
N GLN A 262 -9.17 5.48 12.91
CA GLN A 262 -9.43 4.82 14.17
C GLN A 262 -8.27 3.93 14.61
N ALA A 263 -7.74 3.11 13.70
CA ALA A 263 -6.64 2.19 13.98
C ALA A 263 -5.29 2.91 14.16
N PHE A 264 -5.03 3.93 13.35
CA PHE A 264 -3.73 4.60 13.26
C PHE A 264 -3.86 6.12 13.33
N PRO A 265 -4.40 6.68 14.42
CA PRO A 265 -4.67 8.12 14.54
C PRO A 265 -3.38 8.96 14.45
N ASP A 266 -2.23 8.38 14.77
CA ASP A 266 -0.93 9.04 14.66
C ASP A 266 -0.51 9.34 13.22
N LEU A 267 -1.05 8.61 12.23
CA LEU A 267 -0.80 8.89 10.81
C LEU A 267 -1.20 10.31 10.42
N LEU A 268 -2.24 10.86 11.05
CA LEU A 268 -2.69 12.24 10.80
C LEU A 268 -1.68 13.28 11.29
N ASN A 269 -0.76 12.93 12.19
CA ASN A 269 0.27 13.85 12.67
C ASN A 269 1.40 14.07 11.65
N GLU A 270 1.46 13.25 10.59
CA GLU A 270 2.41 13.35 9.48
C GLU A 270 1.88 14.21 8.32
N LEU A 271 0.59 14.55 8.34
CA LEU A 271 -0.02 15.45 7.36
C LEU A 271 0.40 16.90 7.65
N TYR A 272 0.68 17.66 6.58
CA TYR A 272 0.92 19.10 6.71
C TYR A 272 -0.36 19.83 7.08
N GLU A 273 -0.22 20.94 7.80
CA GLU A 273 -1.34 21.84 8.11
C GLU A 273 -1.71 22.63 6.85
N GLU A 274 -3.00 22.68 6.51
CA GLU A 274 -3.53 23.41 5.36
C GLU A 274 -4.94 23.91 5.70
N GLU A 275 -5.30 25.11 5.25
CA GLU A 275 -6.56 25.76 5.63
C GLU A 275 -7.79 25.23 4.89
N TYR A 276 -7.63 24.67 3.69
CA TYR A 276 -8.74 24.38 2.79
C TYR A 276 -9.18 22.91 2.76
N MET A 277 -8.47 22.01 3.44
CA MET A 277 -8.73 20.57 3.40
C MET A 277 -8.51 19.94 4.78
N SER A 278 -9.48 19.14 5.24
CA SER A 278 -9.37 18.44 6.52
C SER A 278 -8.35 17.30 6.45
N ASP A 279 -7.75 16.93 7.58
CA ASP A 279 -6.81 15.80 7.65
C ASP A 279 -7.43 14.48 7.17
N ARG A 280 -8.75 14.29 7.42
CA ARG A 280 -9.51 13.15 6.92
C ARG A 280 -9.55 13.15 5.39
N ASP A 281 -9.86 14.30 4.77
CA ASP A 281 -9.96 14.42 3.32
C ASP A 281 -8.58 14.26 2.65
N LYS A 282 -7.51 14.78 3.27
CA LYS A 282 -6.13 14.56 2.83
C LYS A 282 -5.79 13.06 2.82
N LEU A 283 -6.08 12.36 3.91
CA LEU A 283 -5.85 10.92 4.00
C LEU A 283 -6.70 10.15 2.97
N ALA A 284 -7.96 10.55 2.75
CA ALA A 284 -8.82 9.98 1.72
C ALA A 284 -8.19 10.11 0.32
N VAL A 285 -7.74 11.31 -0.07
CA VAL A 285 -7.07 11.54 -1.36
C VAL A 285 -5.82 10.69 -1.50
N LEU A 286 -5.00 10.56 -0.44
CA LEU A 286 -3.78 9.77 -0.48
C LEU A 286 -4.06 8.26 -0.59
N ILE A 287 -5.05 7.74 0.13
CA ILE A 287 -5.49 6.34 0.02
C ILE A 287 -6.07 6.09 -1.38
N GLU A 288 -6.92 6.96 -1.90
CA GLU A 288 -7.50 6.80 -3.23
C GLU A 288 -6.42 6.80 -4.32
N SER A 289 -5.54 7.80 -4.30
CA SER A 289 -4.52 7.97 -5.33
C SER A 289 -3.40 6.93 -5.25
N ARG A 290 -2.73 6.82 -4.10
CA ARG A 290 -1.52 5.99 -3.95
C ARG A 290 -1.86 4.51 -3.83
N PHE A 291 -2.85 4.17 -3.01
CA PHE A 291 -3.20 2.77 -2.73
C PHE A 291 -4.19 2.20 -3.75
N ILE A 292 -5.35 2.84 -3.96
CA ILE A 292 -6.41 2.25 -4.79
C ILE A 292 -6.07 2.36 -6.28
N HIS A 293 -5.80 3.57 -6.80
CA HIS A 293 -5.61 3.78 -8.23
C HIS A 293 -4.22 3.32 -8.71
N ARG A 294 -3.15 3.70 -8.02
CA ARG A 294 -1.78 3.50 -8.51
C ARG A 294 -1.08 2.25 -7.99
N PHE A 295 -1.69 1.56 -7.02
CA PHE A 295 -1.26 0.22 -6.62
C PHE A 295 -2.28 -0.83 -7.04
N LEU A 296 -3.47 -0.86 -6.43
CA LEU A 296 -4.42 -1.95 -6.67
C LEU A 296 -4.94 -2.00 -8.11
N GLN A 297 -5.33 -0.87 -8.70
CA GLN A 297 -5.86 -0.84 -10.07
C GLN A 297 -4.75 -1.07 -11.12
N PHE A 298 -3.52 -0.60 -10.88
CA PHE A 298 -2.36 -0.88 -11.75
C PHE A 298 -1.99 -2.37 -11.78
N PHE A 299 -2.15 -3.08 -10.66
CA PHE A 299 -2.01 -4.53 -10.64
C PHE A 299 -3.26 -5.28 -11.13
N GLY A 300 -4.37 -4.57 -11.40
CA GLY A 300 -5.61 -5.17 -11.85
C GLY A 300 -6.36 -5.92 -10.75
N PHE A 301 -6.19 -5.53 -9.49
CA PHE A 301 -6.91 -6.11 -8.34
C PHE A 301 -8.28 -5.49 -8.11
N VAL A 302 -8.44 -4.21 -8.46
CA VAL A 302 -9.70 -3.49 -8.29
C VAL A 302 -10.04 -2.67 -9.53
N MET A 303 -11.29 -2.25 -9.62
CA MET A 303 -11.76 -1.21 -10.52
C MET A 303 -12.57 -0.19 -9.72
N VAL A 304 -12.35 1.09 -9.98
CA VAL A 304 -13.12 2.19 -9.41
C VAL A 304 -13.89 2.88 -10.53
N ASP A 305 -15.20 3.08 -10.33
CA ASP A 305 -15.96 3.96 -11.22
C ASP A 305 -15.57 5.42 -10.91
N PRO A 306 -15.00 6.17 -11.88
CA PRO A 306 -14.58 7.55 -11.64
C PRO A 306 -15.78 8.52 -11.60
N ARG A 307 -17.00 8.08 -11.95
CA ARG A 307 -18.19 8.93 -11.87
C ARG A 307 -18.51 9.22 -10.42
N ARG A 308 -18.41 10.49 -10.04
CA ARG A 308 -18.74 11.00 -8.70
C ARG A 308 -20.12 11.65 -8.64
N VAL A 309 -20.78 11.81 -9.79
CA VAL A 309 -22.15 12.31 -9.91
C VAL A 309 -22.91 11.42 -10.89
N ILE A 310 -24.04 10.86 -10.44
CA ILE A 310 -24.96 10.06 -11.25
C ILE A 310 -26.37 10.62 -11.02
N ASP A 311 -27.08 10.94 -12.09
CA ASP A 311 -28.43 11.54 -12.05
C ASP A 311 -28.53 12.78 -11.14
N GLY A 312 -27.51 13.64 -11.19
CA GLY A 312 -27.43 14.87 -10.39
C GLY A 312 -27.12 14.66 -8.91
N LYS A 313 -26.92 13.42 -8.46
CA LYS A 313 -26.58 13.09 -7.06
C LYS A 313 -25.11 12.72 -6.94
N ARG A 314 -24.44 13.24 -5.92
CA ARG A 314 -23.09 12.83 -5.57
C ARG A 314 -23.13 11.37 -5.11
N VAL A 315 -22.28 10.53 -5.69
CA VAL A 315 -22.13 9.12 -5.33
C VAL A 315 -20.75 8.89 -4.74
N ALA A 316 -20.68 8.04 -3.71
CA ALA A 316 -19.40 7.63 -3.14
C ALA A 316 -18.64 6.75 -4.14
N ALA A 317 -17.31 6.81 -4.08
CA ALA A 317 -16.45 5.89 -4.83
C ALA A 317 -16.72 4.46 -4.38
N GLN A 318 -17.28 3.64 -5.28
CA GLN A 318 -17.39 2.20 -5.04
C GLN A 318 -16.21 1.47 -5.67
N VAL A 319 -15.59 0.62 -4.87
CA VAL A 319 -14.47 -0.21 -5.30
C VAL A 319 -15.00 -1.59 -5.67
N THR A 320 -14.79 -2.00 -6.91
CA THR A 320 -15.07 -3.37 -7.35
C THR A 320 -13.81 -4.20 -7.17
N CYS A 321 -13.82 -5.16 -6.25
CA CYS A 321 -12.73 -6.13 -6.11
C CYS A 321 -12.81 -7.17 -7.24
N LEU A 322 -11.75 -7.29 -8.02
CA LEU A 322 -11.67 -8.22 -9.15
C LEU A 322 -11.25 -9.61 -8.67
N ARG A 323 -11.40 -10.60 -9.54
CA ARG A 323 -11.08 -12.01 -9.24
C ARG A 323 -9.60 -12.18 -8.84
N SER A 324 -8.70 -11.54 -9.56
CA SER A 324 -7.25 -11.54 -9.30
C SER A 324 -6.89 -11.15 -7.86
N MET A 325 -7.62 -10.21 -7.24
CA MET A 325 -7.40 -9.82 -5.85
C MET A 325 -7.64 -10.97 -4.89
N HIS A 326 -8.73 -11.71 -5.08
CA HIS A 326 -9.09 -12.85 -4.23
C HIS A 326 -8.20 -14.07 -4.49
N GLU A 327 -7.77 -14.29 -5.74
CA GLU A 327 -6.76 -15.31 -6.04
C GLU A 327 -5.42 -14.98 -5.38
N THR A 328 -5.03 -13.71 -5.39
CA THR A 328 -3.76 -13.23 -4.84
C THR A 328 -3.78 -13.28 -3.32
N PHE A 329 -4.75 -12.64 -2.66
CA PHE A 329 -4.70 -12.36 -1.22
C PHE A 329 -5.76 -13.15 -0.47
N ASN A 330 -5.33 -14.21 0.20
CA ASN A 330 -6.18 -15.10 0.98
C ASN A 330 -5.90 -14.92 2.47
N PHE A 331 -6.70 -14.09 3.12
CA PHE A 331 -6.63 -13.86 4.56
C PHE A 331 -7.22 -15.04 5.33
N ARG A 332 -6.50 -15.51 6.35
CA ARG A 332 -6.86 -16.59 7.27
C ARG A 332 -6.88 -16.04 8.70
N ILE A 333 -7.65 -15.00 8.89
CA ILE A 333 -7.79 -14.32 10.17
C ILE A 333 -9.16 -14.71 10.71
N GLU A 334 -9.17 -15.23 11.93
CA GLU A 334 -10.39 -15.61 12.65
C GLU A 334 -11.10 -14.39 13.25
#